data_AF-A0A2P6MHQ1-F1
#
_entry.id   AF-A0A2P6MHQ1-F1
#
_cell.length_a   1.000
_cell.length_b   1.000
_cell.length_c   1.000
_cell.angle_alpha   90.00
_cell.angle_beta   90.00
_cell.angle_gamma   90.00
#
_symmetry.space_group_name_H-M   'P 1'
#
loop_
_entity.id
_entity.type
_entity.pdbx_description
1 polymer ?
#
loop_
_entity_poly.entity_id
_entity_poly.type
_entity_poly.pdbx_seq_one_letter_code
_entity_poly.pdbx_strand_id
1 'polypeptide(L)'
;MYRLLGGLLYAYFAFLWMVGVLIHLWTAYIAFSISGITAAVISLFLPVISQFYWGIVAFMQNGFASAYVQWLILFFGMWFFYYIFMRIGGSASGRGSPKYL
;
A
#
# COMPACT_ATOMS: atom_id res chain seq x y z
N MET A 1 0.78 20.90 19.85
CA MET A 1 1.65 19.89 19.21
C MET A 1 0.89 18.63 18.75
N TYR A 2 0.14 17.95 19.62
CA TYR A 2 -0.58 16.71 19.27
C TYR A 2 -1.63 16.85 18.14
N ARG A 3 -2.32 17.99 18.03
CA ARG A 3 -3.27 18.26 16.94
C ARG A 3 -2.60 18.38 15.57
N LEU A 4 -1.41 18.99 15.50
CA LEU A 4 -0.63 19.12 14.26
C LEU A 4 -0.11 17.75 13.82
N LEU A 5 0.43 16.96 14.76
CA LEU A 5 0.90 15.60 14.48
C LEU A 5 -0.23 14.69 13.97
N GLY A 6 -1.42 14.77 14.60
CA GLY A 6 -2.60 14.03 14.15
C GLY A 6 -3.05 14.44 12.75
N GLY A 7 -3.04 15.73 12.43
CA GLY A 7 -3.35 16.23 11.09
C GLY A 7 -2.36 15.73 10.02
N LEU A 8 -1.06 15.74 10.32
CA LEU A 8 -0.03 15.22 9.42
C LEU A 8 -0.18 13.71 9.16
N LEU A 9 -0.50 12.92 10.19
CA LEU A 9 -0.76 11.49 10.04
C LEU A 9 -1.98 11.22 9.17
N TYR A 10 -3.04 12.02 9.31
CA TYR A 10 -4.25 11.88 8.50
C TYR A 10 -3.97 12.22 7.03
N ALA A 11 -3.24 13.31 6.78
CA ALA A 11 -2.82 13.69 5.43
C ALA A 11 -1.92 12.62 4.79
N TYR A 12 -0.98 12.06 5.56
CA TYR A 12 -0.12 10.97 5.10
C TYR A 12 -0.93 9.70 4.81
N PHE A 13 -1.91 9.35 5.65
CA PHE A 13 -2.79 8.22 5.40
C PHE A 13 -3.62 8.40 4.13
N ALA A 14 -4.19 9.59 3.91
CA ALA A 14 -4.89 9.91 2.66
C ALA A 14 -3.96 9.79 1.45
N PHE A 15 -2.72 10.26 1.57
CA PHE A 15 -1.70 10.09 0.54
C PHE A 15 -1.39 8.62 0.24
N LEU A 16 -1.23 7.77 1.26
CA LEU A 16 -1.04 6.33 1.08
C LEU A 16 -2.19 5.69 0.29
N TRP A 17 -3.43 6.05 0.58
CA TRP A 17 -4.59 5.54 -0.16
C TRP A 17 -4.57 5.96 -1.62
N MET A 18 -4.25 7.24 -1.91
CA MET A 18 -4.15 7.71 -3.29
C MET A 18 -3.07 6.96 -4.06
N VAL A 19 -1.88 6.80 -3.48
CA VAL A 19 -0.80 6.00 -4.08
C VAL A 19 -1.23 4.54 -4.27
N GLY A 20 -1.94 3.97 -3.30
CA GLY A 20 -2.44 2.60 -3.39
C GLY A 20 -3.41 2.37 -4.55
N VAL A 21 -4.31 3.33 -4.79
CA VAL A 21 -5.21 3.29 -5.95
C VAL A 21 -4.42 3.38 -7.26
N LEU A 22 -3.43 4.27 -7.35
CA LEU A 22 -2.60 4.41 -8.55
C LEU A 22 -1.81 3.12 -8.84
N ILE A 23 -1.19 2.53 -7.81
CA ILE A 23 -0.48 1.25 -7.94
C ILE A 23 -1.45 0.15 -8.37
N HIS A 24 -2.67 0.11 -7.82
CA HIS A 24 -3.68 -0.87 -8.20
C HIS A 24 -4.09 -0.77 -9.67
N LEU A 25 -4.31 0.45 -10.17
CA LEU A 25 -4.59 0.66 -11.59
C LEU A 25 -3.39 0.24 -12.47
N TRP A 26 -2.16 0.52 -12.03
CA TRP A 26 -0.97 0.03 -12.71
C TRP A 26 -0.87 -1.51 -12.69
N THR A 27 -1.19 -2.15 -11.56
CA THR A 27 -1.29 -3.62 -11.47
C THR A 27 -2.27 -4.19 -12.49
N ALA A 28 -3.45 -3.59 -12.65
CA ALA A 28 -4.42 -4.01 -13.66
C ALA A 28 -3.89 -3.83 -15.09
N TYR A 29 -3.13 -2.77 -15.36
CA TYR A 29 -2.44 -2.58 -16.63
C TYR A 29 -1.36 -3.64 -16.89
N ILE A 30 -0.55 -3.97 -15.88
CA ILE A 30 0.46 -5.04 -15.98
C ILE A 30 -0.23 -6.39 -16.27
N ALA A 31 -1.30 -6.72 -15.54
CA ALA A 31 -2.10 -7.91 -15.76
C ALA A 31 -2.64 -7.99 -17.20
N PHE A 32 -3.16 -6.88 -17.72
CA PHE A 32 -3.62 -6.76 -19.10
C PHE A 32 -2.47 -7.03 -20.09
N SER A 33 -1.31 -6.41 -19.87
CA SER A 33 -0.17 -6.50 -20.79
C SER A 33 0.43 -7.91 -20.87
N ILE A 34 0.38 -8.68 -19.77
CA ILE A 34 1.01 -10.00 -19.67
C ILE A 34 0.01 -11.14 -19.98
N SER A 35 -1.25 -11.02 -19.56
CA SER A 35 -2.23 -12.13 -19.63
C SER A 35 -3.61 -11.72 -20.17
N GLY A 36 -3.76 -10.48 -20.65
CA GLY A 36 -4.96 -10.02 -21.34
C GLY A 36 -6.08 -9.54 -20.42
N ILE A 37 -7.24 -9.30 -21.03
CA ILE A 37 -8.37 -8.58 -20.40
C ILE A 37 -8.95 -9.31 -19.19
N THR A 38 -9.09 -10.63 -19.23
CA THR A 38 -9.66 -11.41 -18.12
C THR A 38 -8.82 -11.27 -16.86
N ALA A 39 -7.49 -11.32 -17.00
CA ALA A 39 -6.55 -11.15 -15.90
C ALA A 39 -6.63 -9.74 -15.29
N ALA A 40 -6.78 -8.71 -16.12
CA ALA A 40 -6.95 -7.33 -15.67
C ALA A 40 -8.25 -7.13 -14.88
N VAL A 41 -9.37 -7.66 -15.39
CA VAL A 41 -10.68 -7.58 -14.73
C VAL A 41 -10.64 -8.29 -13.38
N ILE A 42 -10.11 -9.52 -13.32
CA ILE A 42 -9.96 -10.25 -12.04
C ILE A 42 -9.10 -9.46 -11.05
N SER A 43 -8.01 -8.85 -11.54
CA SER A 43 -7.11 -8.06 -10.70
C SER A 43 -7.83 -6.87 -10.06
N LEU A 44 -8.69 -6.16 -10.80
CA LEU A 44 -9.43 -5.00 -10.27
C LEU A 44 -10.25 -5.32 -9.01
N PHE A 45 -10.81 -6.54 -8.91
CA PHE A 45 -11.61 -6.97 -7.76
C PHE A 45 -10.78 -7.49 -6.58
N LEU A 46 -9.49 -7.78 -6.78
CA LEU A 46 -8.61 -8.37 -5.78
C LEU A 46 -7.36 -7.52 -5.59
N PRO A 47 -7.46 -6.29 -5.06
CA PRO A 47 -6.38 -5.29 -5.12
C PRO A 47 -5.08 -5.75 -4.49
N VAL A 48 -5.11 -6.15 -3.22
CA VAL A 48 -3.89 -6.53 -2.51
C VAL A 48 -3.29 -7.82 -3.08
N ILE A 49 -4.12 -8.83 -3.35
CA ILE A 49 -3.67 -10.13 -3.85
C ILE A 49 -3.06 -9.99 -5.25
N SER A 50 -3.72 -9.24 -6.14
CA SER A 50 -3.24 -9.00 -7.50
C SER A 50 -1.94 -8.19 -7.51
N GLN A 51 -1.81 -7.17 -6.64
CA GLN A 51 -0.57 -6.41 -6.49
C GLN A 51 0.62 -7.31 -6.13
N PHE A 52 0.45 -8.24 -5.19
CA PHE A 52 1.49 -9.21 -4.84
C PHE A 52 1.80 -10.16 -6.00
N TYR A 53 0.79 -10.77 -6.60
CA TYR A 53 0.97 -11.73 -7.69
C TYR A 53 1.69 -11.09 -8.89
N TRP A 54 1.18 -9.97 -9.41
CA TRP A 54 1.78 -9.28 -10.55
C TRP A 54 3.10 -8.59 -10.20
N GLY A 55 3.29 -8.21 -8.93
CA GLY A 55 4.59 -7.78 -8.42
C GLY A 55 5.66 -8.84 -8.60
N ILE A 56 5.37 -10.09 -8.22
CA ILE A 56 6.29 -11.22 -8.40
C ILE A 56 6.50 -11.50 -9.89
N VAL A 57 5.44 -11.55 -10.70
CA VAL A 57 5.56 -11.79 -12.15
C VAL A 57 6.43 -10.71 -12.82
N ALA A 58 6.18 -9.44 -12.54
CA ALA A 58 6.97 -8.33 -13.09
C ALA A 58 8.43 -8.37 -12.62
N PHE A 59 8.68 -8.78 -11.37
CA PHE A 59 10.03 -8.99 -10.86
C PHE A 59 10.74 -10.14 -11.57
N MET A 60 10.05 -11.25 -11.88
CA MET A 60 10.68 -12.37 -12.60
C MET A 60 11.05 -12.01 -14.05
N GLN A 61 10.36 -11.04 -14.67
CA GLN A 61 10.67 -10.59 -16.03
C GLN A 61 11.80 -9.56 -16.10
N ASN A 62 11.79 -8.57 -15.19
CA ASN A 62 12.64 -7.38 -15.29
C ASN A 62 13.42 -7.06 -14.00
N GLY A 63 13.25 -7.85 -12.94
CA GLY A 63 13.87 -7.65 -11.63
C GLY A 63 13.60 -6.25 -11.06
N PHE A 64 14.63 -5.69 -10.44
CA PHE A 64 14.61 -4.32 -9.89
C PHE A 64 14.67 -3.23 -10.97
N ALA A 65 14.87 -3.54 -12.25
CA ALA A 65 14.83 -2.53 -13.31
C ALA A 65 13.39 -2.10 -13.64
N SER A 66 12.38 -2.89 -13.23
CA SER A 66 10.98 -2.52 -13.39
C SER A 66 10.57 -1.39 -12.46
N ALA A 67 10.18 -0.25 -13.03
CA ALA A 67 9.66 0.88 -12.27
C ALA A 67 8.44 0.48 -11.42
N TYR A 68 7.55 -0.36 -11.96
CA TYR A 68 6.40 -0.87 -11.22
C TYR A 68 6.82 -1.62 -9.93
N VAL A 69 7.84 -2.48 -10.03
CA VAL A 69 8.36 -3.24 -8.88
C VAL A 69 8.97 -2.30 -7.84
N GLN A 70 9.78 -1.33 -8.28
CA GLN A 70 10.38 -0.34 -7.37
C GLN A 70 9.31 0.44 -6.59
N TRP A 71 8.29 0.94 -7.29
CA TRP A 71 7.19 1.67 -6.68
C TRP A 71 6.31 0.80 -5.78
N LEU A 72 6.11 -0.46 -6.13
CA LEU A 72 5.37 -1.41 -5.30
C LEU A 72 6.12 -1.67 -3.96
N ILE A 73 7.44 -1.86 -4.01
CA ILE A 73 8.28 -2.02 -2.81
C ILE A 73 8.22 -0.75 -1.94
N LEU A 74 8.37 0.44 -2.55
CA LEU A 74 8.25 1.70 -1.83
C LEU A 74 6.88 1.83 -1.16
N PHE A 75 5.80 1.52 -1.88
CA PHE A 75 4.45 1.55 -1.36
C PHE A 75 4.27 0.63 -0.13
N PHE A 76 4.73 -0.62 -0.21
CA PHE A 76 4.69 -1.52 0.95
C PHE A 76 5.58 -1.05 2.09
N GLY A 77 6.76 -0.49 1.80
CA GLY A 77 7.65 0.10 2.79
C GLY A 77 7.02 1.31 3.51
N MET A 78 6.29 2.14 2.78
CA MET A 78 5.56 3.28 3.34
C MET A 78 4.39 2.85 4.24
N TRP A 79 3.65 1.80 3.86
CA TRP A 79 2.63 1.18 4.72
C TRP A 79 3.27 0.57 5.97
N PHE A 80 4.37 -0.17 5.81
CA PHE A 80 5.08 -0.76 6.94
C PHE A 80 5.55 0.33 7.92
N PHE A 81 6.16 1.41 7.42
CA PHE A 81 6.57 2.55 8.23
C PHE A 81 5.39 3.19 8.97
N TYR A 82 4.26 3.40 8.29
CA TYR A 82 3.02 3.89 8.90
C TYR A 82 2.58 3.01 10.09
N TYR A 83 2.54 1.69 9.88
CA TYR A 83 2.13 0.73 10.91
C TYR A 83 3.07 0.75 12.13
N ILE A 84 4.38 0.77 11.91
CA ILE A 84 5.37 0.82 13.00
C ILE A 84 5.25 2.13 13.78
N PHE A 85 5.17 3.26 13.09
CA PHE A 85 5.05 4.57 13.72
C PHE A 85 3.77 4.67 14.58
N MET A 86 2.65 4.16 14.08
CA MET A 86 1.38 4.12 14.83
C MET A 86 1.46 3.23 16.07
N ARG A 87 2.20 2.11 16.03
CA ARG A 87 2.39 1.24 17.20
C ARG A 87 3.22 1.92 18.28
N ILE A 88 4.35 2.52 17.89
CA ILE A 88 5.23 3.22 18.84
C ILE A 88 4.52 4.45 19.44
N GLY A 89 3.86 5.25 18.61
CA GLY A 89 3.11 6.44 19.05
C GLY A 89 1.88 6.10 19.90
N GLY A 90 1.23 4.97 19.62
CA GLY A 90 0.12 4.44 20.43
C GLY A 90 0.58 4.05 21.84
N SER A 91 1.70 3.32 21.94
CA SER A 91 2.29 2.92 23.22
C SER A 91 2.80 4.09 24.05
N ALA A 92 3.36 5.14 23.42
CA ALA A 92 3.84 6.34 24.11
C ALA A 92 2.70 7.23 24.67
N SER A 93 1.47 7.08 24.15
CA SER A 93 0.34 7.93 24.52
C SER A 93 -0.44 7.49 25.76
N GLY A 94 -0.04 6.39 26.42
CA GLY A 94 -0.57 6.00 27.73
C GLY A 94 -2.10 6.04 27.82
N ARG A 95 -2.82 5.67 26.74
CA ARG A 95 -4.27 5.54 26.82
C ARG A 95 -4.57 4.28 27.62
N GLY A 96 -4.79 4.51 28.91
CA GLY A 96 -5.67 3.67 29.70
C GLY A 96 -6.87 3.28 28.83
N SER A 97 -7.09 1.98 28.78
CA SER A 97 -8.26 1.34 28.23
C SER A 97 -9.51 2.17 28.54
N PRO A 98 -10.37 2.49 27.56
CA PRO A 98 -11.72 2.90 27.88
C PRO A 98 -12.38 1.73 28.63
N LYS A 99 -12.48 1.86 29.95
CA LYS A 99 -13.26 0.98 30.82
C LYS A 99 -14.74 1.29 30.62
N TYR A 100 -15.31 0.91 29.48
CA TYR A 100 -16.75 0.86 29.31
C TYR A 100 -17.11 -0.34 28.41
N LEU A 101 -17.06 -1.52 29.04
CA LEU A 101 -18.02 -2.60 28.85
C LEU A 101 -18.73 -2.78 30.19
#